data_AF-A0A4Q3L2Y1-F1
#
_entry.id   AF-A0A4Q3L2Y1-F1
#
_cell.length_a   1.000
_cell.length_b   1.000
_cell.length_c   1.000
_cell.angle_alpha   90.00
_cell.angle_beta   90.00
_cell.angle_gamma   90.00
#
_symmetry.space_group_name_H-M   'P 1'
#
loop_
_entity.id
_entity.type
_entity.pdbx_description
1 polymer ?
#
loop_
_entity_poly.entity_id
_entity_poly.type
_entity_poly.pdbx_seq_one_letter_code
_entity_poly.pdbx_strand_id
1 'polypeptide(L)'
;AYTHNTLGLQQTVPFGLRPTSAAQVRLVVETARHSGVRLFPISTGKNWGYGSALSGDQDAVILDLSAMQAIKFNERDETFSLQPGVTQQQLFAFLVKHQLKYLVPTTGAGPNASVVGNLLDRGYGVTPIEDHFSSLVSLEAILPDGSRVEVAVVKHLIKSLCPQQVTILEAGATAGADQHRCKQQRTRERLTQHPRRRNTHRGPAG
;
A
#
# COMPACT_ATOMS: atom_id res chain seq x y z
N ALA A 1 1.23 -19.00 -1.93
CA ALA A 1 1.69 -18.05 -0.88
C ALA A 1 0.72 -16.89 -0.70
N TYR A 2 0.34 -16.19 -1.78
CA TYR A 2 -0.47 -14.95 -1.75
C TYR A 2 -1.93 -15.09 -1.28
N THR A 3 -2.46 -16.31 -1.17
CA THR A 3 -3.85 -16.56 -0.77
C THR A 3 -4.10 -16.43 0.73
N HIS A 4 -3.05 -16.50 1.57
CA HIS A 4 -3.20 -16.38 3.02
C HIS A 4 -3.52 -14.94 3.43
N ASN A 5 -4.57 -14.79 4.22
CA ASN A 5 -5.01 -13.49 4.73
C ASN A 5 -5.62 -13.61 6.12
N THR A 6 -5.72 -12.48 6.82
CA THR A 6 -6.25 -12.41 8.19
C THR A 6 -7.76 -12.15 8.24
N LEU A 7 -8.45 -12.16 7.08
CA LEU A 7 -9.87 -11.84 6.95
C LEU A 7 -10.74 -13.08 6.64
N GLY A 8 -10.12 -14.25 6.48
CA GLY A 8 -10.82 -15.48 6.07
C GLY A 8 -11.36 -15.44 4.63
N LEU A 9 -10.90 -14.49 3.82
CA LEU A 9 -11.36 -14.34 2.43
C LEU A 9 -10.78 -15.45 1.55
N GLN A 10 -11.56 -15.89 0.59
CA GLN A 10 -11.14 -16.85 -0.45
C GLN A 10 -11.08 -16.12 -1.79
N GLN A 11 -9.94 -16.21 -2.46
CA GLN A 11 -9.73 -15.59 -3.76
C GLN A 11 -8.83 -16.48 -4.60
N THR A 12 -9.15 -16.61 -5.89
CA THR A 12 -8.26 -17.23 -6.86
C THR A 12 -7.13 -16.26 -7.17
N VAL A 13 -5.90 -16.70 -6.95
CA VAL A 13 -4.68 -16.01 -7.34
C VAL A 13 -3.95 -16.92 -8.32
N PRO A 14 -3.91 -16.61 -9.64
CA PRO A 14 -3.34 -17.51 -10.63
C PRO A 14 -1.86 -17.80 -10.36
N PHE A 15 -1.06 -16.74 -10.23
CA PHE A 15 0.35 -16.79 -9.88
C PHE A 15 0.85 -15.38 -9.48
N GLY A 16 2.10 -15.29 -9.04
CA GLY A 16 2.77 -14.02 -8.79
C GLY A 16 4.08 -13.91 -9.57
N LEU A 17 4.37 -12.70 -10.05
CA LEU A 17 5.61 -12.32 -10.72
C LEU A 17 6.45 -11.48 -9.76
N ARG A 18 7.72 -11.82 -9.59
CA ARG A 18 8.60 -11.18 -8.61
C ARG A 18 9.80 -10.50 -9.28
N PRO A 19 9.61 -9.33 -9.93
CA PRO A 19 10.70 -8.62 -10.60
C PRO A 19 11.71 -8.06 -9.59
N THR A 20 12.96 -7.93 -10.02
CA THR A 20 14.06 -7.39 -9.20
C THR A 20 14.50 -5.99 -9.64
N SER A 21 13.93 -5.45 -10.71
CA SER A 21 14.29 -4.15 -11.26
C SER A 21 13.12 -3.43 -11.94
N ALA A 22 13.21 -2.11 -12.03
CA ALA A 22 12.23 -1.28 -12.74
C ALA A 22 12.07 -1.68 -14.22
N ALA A 23 13.15 -2.12 -14.88
CA ALA A 23 13.08 -2.60 -16.26
C ALA A 23 12.22 -3.86 -16.40
N GLN A 24 12.33 -4.80 -15.46
CA GLN A 24 11.48 -6.00 -15.43
C GLN A 24 10.04 -5.65 -15.09
N VAL A 25 9.81 -4.72 -14.15
CA VAL A 25 8.46 -4.21 -13.86
C VAL A 25 7.82 -3.65 -15.12
N ARG A 26 8.52 -2.78 -15.86
CA ARG A 26 8.03 -2.20 -17.11
C ARG A 26 7.64 -3.28 -18.12
N LEU A 27 8.51 -4.27 -18.33
CA LEU A 27 8.23 -5.39 -19.23
C LEU A 27 6.97 -6.17 -18.82
N VAL A 28 6.79 -6.44 -17.53
CA VAL A 28 5.62 -7.13 -17.00
C VAL A 28 4.35 -6.30 -17.23
N VAL A 29 4.39 -5.01 -16.94
CA VAL A 29 3.24 -4.09 -17.12
C VAL A 29 2.84 -3.99 -18.60
N GLU A 30 3.81 -3.80 -19.49
CA GLU A 30 3.58 -3.75 -20.93
C GLU A 30 2.98 -5.07 -21.45
N THR A 31 3.56 -6.20 -21.04
CA THR A 31 3.08 -7.54 -21.45
C THR A 31 1.66 -7.79 -20.95
N ALA A 32 1.37 -7.44 -19.70
CA ALA A 32 0.05 -7.59 -19.11
C ALA A 32 -1.00 -6.73 -19.84
N ARG A 33 -0.66 -5.48 -20.18
CA ARG A 33 -1.51 -4.60 -20.98
C ARG A 33 -1.82 -5.21 -22.35
N HIS A 34 -0.80 -5.72 -23.06
CA HIS A 34 -0.97 -6.36 -24.36
C HIS A 34 -1.81 -7.65 -24.30
N SER A 35 -1.76 -8.36 -23.18
CA SER A 35 -2.43 -9.65 -22.99
C SER A 35 -3.78 -9.54 -22.29
N GLY A 36 -4.22 -8.33 -21.90
CA GLY A 36 -5.45 -8.11 -21.13
C GLY A 36 -5.42 -8.71 -19.72
N VAL A 37 -4.22 -8.94 -19.16
CA VAL A 37 -4.03 -9.52 -17.83
C VAL A 37 -4.07 -8.41 -16.78
N ARG A 38 -4.87 -8.61 -15.73
CA ARG A 38 -4.91 -7.72 -14.56
C ARG A 38 -3.70 -7.99 -13.66
N LEU A 39 -3.02 -6.93 -13.26
CA LEU A 39 -1.95 -6.97 -12.28
C LEU A 39 -2.41 -6.34 -10.97
N PHE A 40 -1.98 -6.92 -9.84
CA PHE A 40 -2.12 -6.32 -8.53
C PHE A 40 -0.75 -6.17 -7.86
N PRO A 41 -0.21 -4.94 -7.75
CA PRO A 41 1.08 -4.70 -7.17
C PRO A 41 1.02 -4.84 -5.65
N ILE A 42 2.02 -5.51 -5.09
CA ILE A 42 2.28 -5.54 -3.66
C ILE A 42 3.76 -5.21 -3.42
N SER A 43 4.03 -4.55 -2.30
CA SER A 43 5.38 -4.47 -1.75
C SER A 43 5.75 -5.81 -1.10
N THR A 44 5.59 -5.96 0.22
CA THR A 44 5.86 -7.24 0.94
C THR A 44 4.60 -8.06 1.25
N GLY A 45 3.42 -7.57 0.85
CA GLY A 45 2.13 -8.25 1.07
C GLY A 45 1.74 -8.41 2.54
N LYS A 46 2.28 -7.58 3.43
CA LYS A 46 2.02 -7.61 4.89
C LYS A 46 0.92 -6.63 5.31
N ASN A 47 -0.11 -6.47 4.48
CA ASN A 47 -1.24 -5.59 4.77
C ASN A 47 -2.31 -6.29 5.62
N TRP A 48 -1.91 -6.80 6.79
CA TRP A 48 -2.77 -7.59 7.66
C TRP A 48 -3.95 -6.75 8.17
N GLY A 49 -5.15 -7.32 8.17
CA GLY A 49 -6.41 -6.63 8.44
C GLY A 49 -7.02 -5.94 7.21
N TYR A 50 -6.27 -5.81 6.11
CA TYR A 50 -6.70 -5.13 4.89
C TYR A 50 -6.58 -5.99 3.63
N GLY A 51 -6.53 -7.33 3.80
CA GLY A 51 -6.46 -8.28 2.68
C GLY A 51 -5.09 -8.91 2.47
N SER A 52 -4.06 -8.53 3.24
CA SER A 52 -2.70 -9.08 3.17
C SER A 52 -2.05 -8.88 1.79
N ALA A 53 -2.10 -9.89 0.92
CA ALA A 53 -1.57 -9.86 -0.44
C ALA A 53 -2.67 -10.08 -1.50
N LEU A 54 -3.94 -10.10 -1.08
CA LEU A 54 -5.08 -10.28 -1.97
C LEU A 54 -5.38 -9.00 -2.74
N SER A 55 -5.74 -9.16 -4.01
CA SER A 55 -6.06 -8.06 -4.93
C SER A 55 -7.47 -7.50 -4.80
N GLY A 56 -8.40 -8.23 -4.18
CA GLY A 56 -9.83 -7.89 -4.18
C GLY A 56 -10.54 -8.22 -5.50
N ASP A 57 -9.81 -8.22 -6.61
CA ASP A 57 -10.27 -8.71 -7.92
C ASP A 57 -9.91 -10.18 -8.12
N GLN A 58 -10.88 -11.00 -8.54
CA GLN A 58 -10.60 -12.38 -8.93
C GLN A 58 -9.64 -12.42 -10.14
N ASP A 59 -8.76 -13.41 -10.16
CA ASP A 59 -7.85 -13.73 -11.28
C ASP A 59 -6.80 -12.66 -11.62
N ALA A 60 -6.56 -11.68 -10.73
CA ALA A 60 -5.42 -10.77 -10.91
C ALA A 60 -4.11 -11.50 -10.60
N VAL A 61 -3.10 -11.30 -11.46
CA VAL A 61 -1.74 -11.76 -11.23
C VAL A 61 -1.07 -10.82 -10.23
N ILE A 62 -0.44 -11.38 -9.20
CA ILE A 62 0.27 -10.57 -8.20
C ILE A 62 1.58 -10.09 -8.80
N LEU A 63 1.84 -8.79 -8.72
CA LEU A 63 3.13 -8.19 -9.02
C LEU A 63 3.86 -7.94 -7.69
N ASP A 64 4.71 -8.89 -7.29
CA ASP A 64 5.42 -8.91 -6.00
C ASP A 64 6.74 -8.13 -6.10
N LEU A 65 6.74 -6.89 -5.62
CA LEU A 65 7.89 -6.01 -5.64
C LEU A 65 8.83 -6.21 -4.45
N SER A 66 8.62 -7.25 -3.63
CA SER A 66 9.43 -7.52 -2.44
C SER A 66 10.91 -7.78 -2.73
N ALA A 67 11.28 -8.09 -3.98
CA ALA A 67 12.68 -8.29 -4.36
C ALA A 67 13.43 -6.99 -4.69
N MET A 68 12.72 -5.86 -4.80
CA MET A 68 13.32 -4.54 -5.01
C MET A 68 13.61 -3.90 -3.65
N GLN A 69 14.84 -4.05 -3.14
CA GLN A 69 15.20 -3.74 -1.74
C GLN A 69 16.34 -2.72 -1.62
N ALA A 70 16.63 -1.95 -2.67
CA ALA A 70 17.68 -0.95 -2.61
C ALA A 70 17.31 0.21 -1.67
N ILE A 71 18.29 0.65 -0.89
CA ILE A 71 18.23 1.81 -0.01
C ILE A 71 19.37 2.75 -0.41
N LYS A 72 19.06 4.03 -0.61
CA LYS A 72 20.05 5.10 -0.81
C LYS A 72 19.79 6.21 0.20
N PHE A 73 20.86 6.80 0.71
CA PHE A 73 20.79 7.97 1.57
C PHE A 73 21.51 9.13 0.89
N ASN A 74 20.85 10.29 0.84
CA ASN A 74 21.42 11.53 0.37
C ASN A 74 21.65 12.44 1.58
N GLU A 75 22.91 12.59 1.97
CA GLU A 75 23.32 13.40 3.12
C GLU A 75 23.00 14.88 2.96
N ARG A 76 23.06 15.41 1.73
CA ARG A 76 22.86 16.84 1.47
C ARG A 76 21.42 17.27 1.75
N ASP A 77 20.48 16.43 1.33
CA ASP A 77 19.05 16.70 1.44
C ASP A 77 18.41 15.98 2.63
N GLU A 78 19.20 15.18 3.37
CA GLU A 78 18.77 14.31 4.47
C GLU A 78 17.57 13.42 4.08
N THR A 79 17.64 12.85 2.87
CA THR A 79 16.57 12.02 2.29
C THR A 79 16.99 10.58 2.04
N PHE A 80 16.02 9.67 2.13
CA PHE A 80 16.18 8.24 1.84
C PHE A 80 15.41 7.87 0.58
N SER A 81 16.06 7.29 -0.41
CA SER A 81 15.39 6.64 -1.54
C SER A 81 15.23 5.16 -1.29
N LEU A 82 13.99 4.69 -1.26
CA LEU A 82 13.62 3.32 -0.90
C LEU A 82 12.89 2.64 -2.06
N GLN A 83 13.27 1.39 -2.36
CA GLN A 83 12.48 0.53 -3.23
C GLN A 83 11.31 -0.14 -2.48
N PRO A 84 10.26 -0.61 -3.19
CA PRO A 84 9.03 -1.16 -2.59
C PRO A 84 9.26 -2.27 -1.57
N GLY A 85 10.24 -3.14 -1.82
CA GLY A 85 10.53 -4.30 -1.00
C GLY A 85 11.27 -3.99 0.30
N VAL A 86 11.74 -2.76 0.51
CA VAL A 86 12.49 -2.40 1.71
C VAL A 86 11.62 -2.54 2.96
N THR A 87 12.03 -3.42 3.87
CA THR A 87 11.33 -3.64 5.14
C THR A 87 11.78 -2.68 6.24
N GLN A 88 10.96 -2.54 7.29
CA GLN A 88 11.32 -1.79 8.50
C GLN A 88 12.65 -2.30 9.10
N GLN A 89 12.85 -3.61 9.16
CA GLN A 89 14.09 -4.22 9.67
C GLN A 89 15.30 -3.91 8.81
N GLN A 90 15.13 -3.88 7.49
CA GLN A 90 16.22 -3.57 6.55
C GLN A 90 16.64 -2.12 6.66
N LEU A 91 15.67 -1.20 6.75
CA LEU A 91 15.97 0.21 6.99
C LEU A 91 16.66 0.40 8.35
N PHE A 92 16.20 -0.27 9.41
CA PHE A 92 16.88 -0.24 10.71
C PHE A 92 18.34 -0.70 10.62
N ALA A 93 18.58 -1.84 9.97
CA ALA A 93 19.93 -2.38 9.79
C ALA A 93 20.82 -1.43 8.97
N PHE A 94 20.25 -0.76 7.96
CA PHE A 94 20.95 0.27 7.19
C PHE A 94 21.37 1.45 8.08
N LEU A 95 20.44 2.00 8.87
CA LEU A 95 20.75 3.13 9.78
C LEU A 95 21.84 2.76 10.79
N VAL A 96 21.76 1.58 11.41
CA VAL A 96 22.77 1.08 12.36
C VAL A 96 24.13 0.92 11.68
N LYS A 97 24.17 0.25 10.52
CA LYS A 97 25.42 0.02 9.77
C LYS A 97 26.12 1.32 9.39
N HIS A 98 25.35 2.35 9.05
CA HIS A 98 25.86 3.65 8.63
C HIS A 98 25.94 4.67 9.77
N GLN A 99 25.67 4.27 11.02
CA GLN A 99 25.69 5.13 12.22
C GLN A 99 24.82 6.38 12.09
N LEU A 100 23.72 6.27 11.35
CA LEU A 100 22.79 7.36 11.10
C LEU A 100 21.79 7.48 12.25
N LYS A 101 21.63 8.69 12.80
CA LYS A 101 20.78 8.97 13.97
C LYS A 101 19.33 9.28 13.58
N TYR A 102 18.74 8.44 12.72
CA TYR A 102 17.34 8.54 12.32
C TYR A 102 16.50 7.42 12.95
N LEU A 103 15.18 7.61 12.97
CA LEU A 103 14.24 6.57 13.39
C LEU A 103 13.66 5.90 12.14
N VAL A 104 13.36 4.62 12.25
CA VAL A 104 12.58 3.91 11.23
C VAL A 104 11.10 4.25 11.45
N PRO A 105 10.32 4.57 10.40
CA PRO A 105 8.87 4.70 10.47
C PRO A 105 8.23 3.33 10.75
N THR A 106 8.19 2.95 12.03
CA THR A 106 7.73 1.62 12.46
C THR A 106 6.22 1.56 12.63
N THR A 107 5.66 0.37 12.38
CA THR A 107 4.23 0.11 12.56
C THR A 107 3.99 -1.20 13.30
N GLY A 108 2.74 -1.41 13.74
CA GLY A 108 2.32 -2.68 14.36
C GLY A 108 2.39 -3.90 13.44
N ALA A 109 2.64 -3.74 12.14
CA ALA A 109 2.82 -4.84 11.19
C ALA A 109 4.21 -5.52 11.30
N GLY A 110 5.11 -4.97 12.13
CA GLY A 110 6.37 -5.61 12.49
C GLY A 110 7.48 -5.54 11.44
N PRO A 111 8.62 -6.20 11.70
CA PRO A 111 9.90 -5.97 11.02
C PRO A 111 9.91 -6.28 9.52
N ASN A 112 9.01 -7.16 9.07
CA ASN A 112 8.94 -7.64 7.69
C ASN A 112 7.97 -6.83 6.81
N ALA A 113 7.27 -5.86 7.38
CA ALA A 113 6.40 -4.97 6.62
C ALA A 113 7.23 -3.96 5.83
N SER A 114 6.78 -3.64 4.61
CA SER A 114 7.42 -2.64 3.76
C SER A 114 7.19 -1.24 4.33
N VAL A 115 8.24 -0.42 4.30
CA VAL A 115 8.14 1.01 4.62
C VAL A 115 7.31 1.72 3.54
N VAL A 116 7.62 1.44 2.28
CA VAL A 116 6.96 2.03 1.10
C VAL A 116 5.49 1.63 1.04
N GLY A 117 5.19 0.33 1.14
CA GLY A 117 3.81 -0.15 1.05
C GLY A 117 2.93 0.45 2.14
N ASN A 118 3.46 0.57 3.37
CA ASN A 118 2.73 1.22 4.46
C ASN A 118 2.50 2.72 4.20
N LEU A 119 3.52 3.43 3.69
CA LEU A 119 3.42 4.85 3.36
C LEU A 119 2.33 5.10 2.30
N LEU A 120 2.27 4.28 1.25
CA LEU A 120 1.28 4.42 0.17
C LEU A 120 -0.15 4.09 0.62
N ASP A 121 -0.30 3.16 1.57
CA ASP A 121 -1.57 2.84 2.21
C ASP A 121 -2.02 3.89 3.26
N ARG A 122 -1.34 5.04 3.35
CA ARG A 122 -1.57 6.09 4.38
C ARG A 122 -1.42 5.54 5.80
N GLY A 123 -0.42 4.69 5.99
CA GLY A 123 -0.10 4.09 7.26
C GLY A 123 0.36 5.10 8.30
N TYR A 124 0.18 4.71 9.56
CA TYR A 124 0.52 5.51 10.73
C TYR A 124 1.47 4.74 11.66
N GLY A 125 2.39 5.44 12.32
CA GLY A 125 3.39 4.87 13.20
C GLY A 125 3.61 5.66 14.49
N VAL A 126 4.49 5.14 15.34
CA VAL A 126 4.78 5.69 16.68
C VAL A 126 6.03 6.60 16.70
N THR A 127 6.36 7.20 15.56
CA THR A 127 7.50 8.13 15.42
C THR A 127 7.02 9.57 15.37
N PRO A 128 7.89 10.59 15.58
CA PRO A 128 7.46 12.00 15.54
C PRO A 128 6.73 12.41 14.25
N ILE A 129 7.05 11.76 13.12
CA ILE A 129 6.25 11.83 11.91
C ILE A 129 5.32 10.62 11.91
N GLU A 130 4.13 10.80 12.46
CA GLU A 130 3.21 9.69 12.66
C GLU A 130 2.46 9.34 11.36
N ASP A 131 2.07 10.34 10.56
CA ASP A 131 1.56 10.15 9.20
C ASP A 131 2.74 9.91 8.24
N HIS A 132 2.98 8.65 7.89
CA HIS A 132 4.11 8.29 7.05
C HIS A 132 4.01 8.89 5.64
N PHE A 133 2.80 9.09 5.09
CA PHE A 133 2.64 9.71 3.78
C PHE A 133 3.13 11.16 3.78
N SER A 134 3.04 11.86 4.92
CA SER A 134 3.51 13.24 5.04
C SER A 134 5.04 13.41 4.90
N SER A 135 5.80 12.31 5.00
CA SER A 135 7.26 12.25 4.80
C SER A 135 7.69 12.04 3.34
N LEU A 136 6.74 11.79 2.43
CA LEU A 136 7.01 11.56 1.02
C LEU A 136 7.46 12.85 0.33
N VAL A 137 8.62 12.81 -0.31
CA VAL A 137 9.17 13.93 -1.11
C VAL A 137 8.91 13.73 -2.58
N SER A 138 9.10 12.51 -3.06
CA SER A 138 8.91 12.17 -4.46
C SER A 138 8.56 10.70 -4.62
N LEU A 139 7.76 10.42 -5.64
CA LEU A 139 7.33 9.08 -6.03
C LEU A 139 7.59 8.91 -7.50
N GLU A 140 8.40 7.93 -7.84
CA GLU A 140 8.48 7.41 -9.18
C GLU A 140 7.49 6.27 -9.36
N ALA A 141 6.79 6.24 -10.49
CA ALA A 141 5.89 5.16 -10.84
C ALA A 141 6.10 4.68 -12.28
N ILE A 142 5.88 3.39 -12.53
CA ILE A 142 5.66 2.86 -13.88
C ILE A 142 4.16 2.79 -14.14
N LEU A 143 3.70 3.48 -15.17
CA LEU A 143 2.29 3.54 -15.57
C LEU A 143 1.89 2.33 -16.44
N PRO A 144 0.57 2.08 -16.65
CA PRO A 144 0.10 0.94 -17.44
C PRO A 144 0.62 0.89 -18.88
N ASP A 145 0.94 2.04 -19.46
CA ASP A 145 1.52 2.16 -20.80
C ASP A 145 3.04 1.87 -20.84
N GLY A 146 3.65 1.57 -19.69
CA GLY A 146 5.08 1.34 -19.52
C GLY A 146 5.90 2.61 -19.30
N SER A 147 5.28 3.80 -19.36
CA SER A 147 5.99 5.05 -19.12
C SER A 147 6.39 5.20 -17.64
N ARG A 148 7.55 5.81 -17.41
CA ARG A 148 8.04 6.15 -16.07
C ARG A 148 7.67 7.60 -15.79
N VAL A 149 7.02 7.83 -14.66
CA VAL A 149 6.70 9.16 -14.15
C VAL A 149 7.39 9.39 -12.83
N GLU A 150 7.83 10.62 -12.59
CA GLU A 150 8.30 11.06 -11.28
C GLU A 150 7.38 12.20 -10.82
N VAL A 151 6.80 12.02 -9.65
CA VAL A 151 5.90 12.97 -9.00
C VAL A 151 6.63 13.54 -7.81
N ALA A 152 7.09 14.78 -7.93
CA ALA A 152 7.57 15.54 -6.78
C ALA A 152 6.37 16.03 -5.95
N VAL A 153 6.32 15.63 -4.69
CA VAL A 153 5.36 16.13 -3.72
C VAL A 153 5.96 17.40 -3.12
N VAL A 154 5.78 18.52 -3.81
CA VAL A 154 6.32 19.81 -3.36
C VAL A 154 5.68 20.18 -2.02
N LYS A 155 6.49 20.38 -0.98
CA LYS A 155 6.12 21.26 0.14
C LYS A 155 6.94 22.54 0.11
N HIS A 156 6.29 23.64 -0.25
CA HIS A 156 6.60 24.89 0.45
C HIS A 156 6.37 24.63 1.96
N LEU A 157 7.34 25.04 2.79
CA LEU A 157 7.29 25.10 4.26
C LEU A 157 7.22 23.74 4.98
N ILE A 158 8.36 23.19 5.40
CA ILE A 158 8.75 23.01 6.83
C ILE A 158 10.28 22.89 6.86
N LYS A 159 10.99 24.00 7.02
CA LYS A 159 12.44 24.02 7.26
C LYS A 159 12.76 23.94 8.77
N SER A 160 11.88 23.33 9.55
CA SER A 160 11.97 23.29 11.00
C SER A 160 11.31 22.03 11.55
N LEU A 161 12.16 21.11 12.02
CA LEU A 161 11.90 19.91 12.83
C LEU A 161 11.84 18.57 12.05
N CYS A 162 12.91 17.79 12.24
CA CYS A 162 13.14 16.38 11.89
C CYS A 162 13.39 16.03 10.40
N PRO A 163 14.59 15.56 10.03
CA PRO A 163 14.88 15.09 8.68
C PRO A 163 14.48 13.63 8.55
N GLN A 164 13.27 13.36 8.06
CA GLN A 164 12.93 12.06 7.51
C GLN A 164 12.12 12.29 6.26
N GLN A 165 12.79 12.20 5.13
CA GLN A 165 12.22 12.46 3.82
C GLN A 165 12.44 11.21 2.97
N VAL A 166 11.36 10.66 2.40
CA VAL A 166 11.38 9.40 1.64
C VAL A 166 11.10 9.66 0.16
N THR A 167 11.93 9.11 -0.72
CA THR A 167 11.73 9.00 -2.17
C THR A 167 11.39 7.56 -2.52
N ILE A 168 10.32 7.33 -3.28
CA ILE A 168 9.79 5.97 -3.52
C ILE A 168 9.81 5.65 -5.01
N LEU A 169 10.06 4.38 -5.35
CA LEU A 169 9.84 3.80 -6.68
C LEU A 169 8.63 2.86 -6.59
N GLU A 170 7.64 2.94 -7.47
CA GLU A 170 6.43 2.10 -7.48
C GLU A 170 6.01 1.67 -8.90
N ALA A 171 5.13 0.69 -8.98
CA ALA A 171 4.50 0.28 -10.22
C ALA A 171 3.00 0.58 -10.15
N GLY A 172 2.56 1.64 -10.83
CA GLY A 172 1.14 1.97 -10.96
C GLY A 172 0.46 1.06 -11.98
N ALA A 173 -0.02 -0.10 -11.55
CA ALA A 173 -1.06 -0.81 -12.28
C ALA A 173 -2.41 -0.17 -11.93
N THR A 174 -3.07 0.46 -12.89
CA THR A 174 -4.42 1.00 -12.71
C THR A 174 -5.40 -0.12 -12.40
N ALA A 175 -5.75 -0.31 -11.12
CA ALA A 175 -7.01 -0.92 -10.71
C ALA A 175 -8.05 0.20 -10.62
N GLY A 176 -9.12 0.07 -11.39
CA GLY A 176 -10.10 1.12 -11.65
C GLY A 176 -10.77 1.69 -10.39
N ALA A 177 -11.32 2.89 -10.60
CA ALA A 177 -11.97 3.79 -9.65
C ALA A 177 -13.24 3.26 -8.93
N ASP A 178 -13.37 1.96 -8.64
CA ASP A 178 -14.65 1.36 -8.21
C ASP A 178 -14.73 1.02 -6.70
N GLN A 179 -13.62 1.15 -5.96
CA GLN A 179 -13.63 0.86 -4.51
C GLN A 179 -14.44 1.87 -3.68
N HIS A 180 -14.68 3.09 -4.19
CA HIS A 180 -15.53 4.08 -3.50
C HIS A 180 -17.03 3.79 -3.65
N ARG A 181 -17.46 3.07 -4.67
CA ARG A 181 -18.88 2.77 -4.91
C ARG A 181 -19.38 1.60 -4.03
N CYS A 182 -18.53 0.59 -3.85
CA CYS A 182 -18.85 -0.60 -3.05
C CYS A 182 -19.01 -0.30 -1.54
N LYS A 183 -18.30 0.71 -1.00
CA LYS A 183 -18.44 1.14 0.41
C LYS A 183 -19.73 1.90 0.68
N GLN A 184 -20.32 2.60 -0.30
CA GLN A 184 -21.56 3.36 -0.09
C GLN A 184 -22.83 2.52 -0.27
N GLN A 185 -22.81 1.51 -1.15
CA GLN A 185 -23.99 0.63 -1.36
C GLN A 185 -24.24 -0.32 -0.18
N ARG A 186 -23.20 -0.88 0.44
CA ARG A 186 -23.36 -1.81 1.59
C ARG A 186 -23.88 -1.15 2.88
N THR A 187 -23.72 0.17 3.01
CA THR A 187 -24.24 0.92 4.17
C THR A 187 -25.74 1.23 4.03
N ARG A 188 -26.26 1.36 2.80
CA ARG A 188 -27.70 1.55 2.56
C ARG A 188 -28.52 0.29 2.78
N GLU A 189 -27.97 -0.90 2.51
CA GLU A 189 -28.70 -2.17 2.66
C GLU A 189 -28.82 -2.66 4.11
N ARG A 190 -27.95 -2.23 5.03
CA ARG A 190 -28.06 -2.57 6.47
C ARG A 190 -29.05 -1.70 7.24
N LEU A 191 -29.39 -0.52 6.75
CA LEU A 191 -30.31 0.40 7.45
C LEU A 191 -31.79 0.15 7.13
N THR A 192 -32.11 -0.71 6.16
CA THR A 192 -33.50 -1.01 5.76
C THR A 192 -34.06 -2.31 6.35
N GLN A 193 -33.28 -3.07 7.12
CA GLN A 193 -33.72 -4.33 7.74
C GLN A 193 -33.81 -4.24 9.27
N HIS A 194 -34.71 -3.38 9.76
CA HIS A 194 -35.23 -3.47 11.13
C HIS A 194 -36.74 -3.75 11.09
N PRO A 195 -37.21 -4.93 11.54
CA PRO A 195 -38.64 -5.21 11.61
C PRO A 195 -39.26 -4.41 12.76
N ARG A 196 -40.19 -3.50 12.43
CA ARG A 196 -41.05 -2.81 13.40
C ARG A 196 -41.85 -3.85 14.19
N ARG A 197 -41.55 -4.01 15.48
CA ARG A 197 -42.42 -4.73 16.42
C ARG A 197 -43.77 -3.99 16.51
N ARG A 198 -44.85 -4.64 16.06
CA ARG A 198 -46.22 -4.17 16.26
C ARG A 198 -46.65 -4.48 17.70
N ASN A 199 -46.89 -3.44 18.49
CA ASN A 199 -47.64 -3.54 19.75
C ASN A 199 -49.13 -3.64 19.42
N THR A 200 -49.75 -4.79 19.68
CA THR A 200 -51.21 -4.93 19.69
C THR A 200 -51.71 -4.76 21.11
N HIS A 201 -52.16 -3.55 21.46
CA HIS A 201 -53.03 -3.36 22.62
C HIS A 201 -54.48 -3.61 22.19
N ARG A 202 -55.09 -4.65 22.77
CA ARG A 202 -56.55 -4.84 22.81
C ARG A 202 -57.12 -3.99 23.94
N GLY A 203 -58.15 -3.20 23.64
CA GLY A 203 -59.07 -2.58 24.59
C GLY A 203 -60.48 -2.59 23.98
N PRO A 204 -61.55 -2.83 24.77
CA PRO A 204 -62.83 -3.28 24.24
C PRO A 204 -63.76 -2.14 23.81
N ALA A 205 -64.72 -2.50 22.96
CA ALA A 205 -65.76 -1.65 22.41
C ALA A 205 -66.75 -1.14 23.47
N GLY A 206 -67.16 0.11 23.31
CA GLY A 206 -68.25 0.81 23.98
C GLY A 206 -68.54 2.09 23.23
#